data_AF-A0A7Y8WY14-F1
#
_entry.id   AF-A0A7Y8WY14-F1
#
_cell.length_a   1.000
_cell.length_b   1.000
_cell.length_c   1.000
_cell.angle_alpha   90.00
_cell.angle_beta   90.00
_cell.angle_gamma   90.00
#
_symmetry.space_group_name_H-M   'P 1'
#
loop_
_entity.id
_entity.type
_entity.pdbx_description
1 polymer ?
#
loop_
_entity_poly.entity_id
_entity_poly.type
_entity_poly.pdbx_seq_one_letter_code
_entity_poly.pdbx_strand_id
1 'polypeptide(L)'
;MGRQEDLIRPADAVTPPERWRYARHLAALADAAGAAGGRAGAAGITAEADVVAAVLRDPDPIMAESAVVTHLDRRATRLLDDAAFPAWADALALVVADRAFPARRLREWTLLRAIGRGEPWSAEELTAASDWCQRTAAGPLASYEALTLLAGSARTRRVRNAAAQRLRRHTA
;
A
#
# COMPACT_ATOMS: atom_id res chain seq x y z
N MET A 1 -6.69 -64.51 11.89
CA MET A 1 -5.52 -63.70 11.51
C MET A 1 -6.01 -62.54 10.66
N GLY A 2 -6.25 -61.38 11.29
CA GLY A 2 -6.78 -60.19 10.63
C GLY A 2 -5.69 -59.46 9.86
N ARG A 3 -5.93 -59.20 8.57
CA ARG A 3 -5.15 -58.25 7.79
C ARG A 3 -5.55 -56.86 8.22
N GLN A 4 -4.64 -56.16 8.88
CA GLN A 4 -4.78 -54.75 9.21
C GLN A 4 -4.50 -53.98 7.93
N GLU A 5 -5.57 -53.47 7.32
CA GLU A 5 -5.49 -52.56 6.19
C GLU A 5 -4.90 -51.24 6.69
N ASP A 6 -3.69 -50.93 6.20
CA ASP A 6 -3.07 -49.63 6.31
C ASP A 6 -4.00 -48.58 5.70
N LEU A 7 -4.77 -47.92 6.55
CA LEU A 7 -5.41 -46.65 6.23
C LEU A 7 -4.30 -45.60 6.04
N ILE A 8 -3.82 -45.49 4.81
CA ILE A 8 -3.08 -44.33 4.34
C ILE A 8 -4.04 -43.13 4.47
N ARG A 9 -3.90 -42.40 5.58
CA ARG A 9 -4.48 -41.08 5.76
C ARG A 9 -3.97 -40.21 4.59
N PRO A 10 -4.85 -39.57 3.80
CA PRO A 10 -4.40 -38.67 2.73
C PRO A 10 -3.50 -37.62 3.38
N ALA A 11 -2.30 -37.44 2.82
CA ALA A 11 -1.32 -36.49 3.31
C ALA A 11 -2.00 -35.14 3.50
N ASP A 12 -2.14 -34.72 4.77
CA ASP A 12 -2.54 -33.36 5.13
C ASP A 12 -1.63 -32.44 4.30
N ALA A 13 -2.22 -31.68 3.37
CA ALA A 13 -1.48 -30.77 2.51
C ALA A 13 -0.63 -29.87 3.40
N VAL A 14 0.68 -30.13 3.43
CA VAL A 14 1.61 -29.44 4.34
C VAL A 14 1.54 -27.97 3.99
N THR A 15 0.83 -27.20 4.81
CA THR A 15 0.69 -25.76 4.60
C THR A 15 2.09 -25.15 4.72
N PRO A 16 2.59 -24.47 3.68
CA PRO A 16 3.92 -23.89 3.74
C PRO A 16 4.03 -22.94 4.94
N PRO A 17 5.21 -22.84 5.59
CA PRO A 17 5.40 -21.92 6.70
C PRO A 17 4.99 -20.49 6.32
N GLU A 18 4.37 -19.77 7.25
CA GLU A 18 3.83 -18.42 7.04
C GLU A 18 4.83 -17.48 6.34
N ARG A 19 6.07 -17.40 6.83
CA ARG A 19 7.11 -16.53 6.26
C ARG A 19 7.43 -16.85 4.79
N TRP A 20 7.25 -18.10 4.35
CA TRP A 20 7.48 -18.53 2.96
C TRP A 20 6.31 -18.11 2.07
N ARG A 21 5.07 -18.23 2.58
CA ARG A 21 3.88 -17.73 1.87
C ARG A 21 3.96 -16.23 1.67
N TYR A 22 4.30 -15.49 2.71
CA TYR A 22 4.49 -14.05 2.66
C TYR A 22 5.57 -13.65 1.63
N ALA A 23 6.75 -14.28 1.69
CA ALA A 23 7.83 -14.01 0.73
C ALA A 23 7.42 -14.32 -0.72
N ARG A 24 6.68 -15.42 -0.93
CA ARG A 24 6.15 -15.78 -2.26
C ARG A 24 5.16 -14.75 -2.77
N HIS A 25 4.26 -14.26 -1.92
CA HIS A 25 3.32 -13.20 -2.30
C HIS A 25 4.05 -11.92 -2.71
N LEU A 26 5.07 -11.51 -1.95
CA LEU A 26 5.88 -10.35 -2.31
C LEU A 26 6.63 -10.53 -3.63
N ALA A 27 7.14 -11.73 -3.92
CA ALA A 27 7.81 -12.02 -5.18
C ALA A 27 6.82 -11.94 -6.36
N ALA A 28 5.67 -12.60 -6.26
CA ALA A 28 4.64 -12.59 -7.30
C ALA A 28 4.15 -11.17 -7.61
N LEU A 29 3.92 -10.35 -6.57
CA LEU A 29 3.54 -8.94 -6.71
C LEU A 29 4.64 -8.10 -7.38
N ALA A 30 5.90 -8.32 -7.01
CA ALA A 30 7.04 -7.62 -7.61
C ALA A 30 7.22 -7.98 -9.09
N ASP A 31 7.05 -9.24 -9.46
CA ASP A 31 7.13 -9.72 -10.85
C ASP A 31 6.03 -9.10 -11.70
N ALA A 32 4.79 -9.07 -11.18
CA ALA A 32 3.65 -8.44 -11.85
C ALA A 32 3.87 -6.94 -12.08
N ALA A 33 4.40 -6.24 -11.08
CA ALA A 33 4.75 -4.83 -11.17
C ALA A 33 5.87 -4.55 -12.19
N GLY A 34 6.86 -5.44 -12.26
CA GLY A 34 7.94 -5.38 -13.24
C GLY A 34 7.41 -5.53 -14.67
N ALA A 35 6.49 -6.47 -14.88
CA ALA A 35 5.81 -6.64 -16.17
C ALA A 35 4.97 -5.40 -16.54
N ALA A 36 4.29 -4.78 -15.56
CA ALA A 36 3.46 -3.59 -15.76
C ALA A 36 4.27 -2.33 -16.11
N GLY A 37 5.50 -2.19 -15.61
CA GLY A 37 6.39 -1.06 -15.92
C GLY A 37 7.04 -1.09 -17.31
N GLY A 38 6.87 -2.17 -18.08
CA GLY A 38 7.34 -2.27 -19.47
C GLY A 38 6.37 -1.66 -20.50
N ARG A 39 6.49 -2.06 -21.77
CA ARG A 39 5.54 -1.70 -22.87
C ARG A 39 4.08 -2.13 -22.63
N ALA A 40 3.77 -2.72 -21.48
CA ALA A 40 2.51 -3.38 -21.17
C ALA A 40 1.36 -2.43 -20.81
N GLY A 41 1.62 -1.14 -20.53
CA GLY A 41 0.58 -0.12 -20.35
C GLY A 41 -0.59 -0.56 -19.47
N ALA A 42 -1.82 -0.28 -19.91
CA ALA A 42 -3.05 -0.65 -19.19
C ALA A 42 -3.21 -2.16 -18.94
N ALA A 43 -2.79 -3.01 -19.89
CA ALA A 43 -2.87 -4.46 -19.73
C ALA A 43 -1.96 -4.96 -18.59
N GLY A 44 -0.80 -4.33 -18.41
CA GLY A 44 0.10 -4.59 -17.29
C GLY A 44 -0.52 -4.22 -15.94
N ILE A 45 -1.23 -3.09 -15.88
CA ILE A 45 -1.95 -2.67 -14.66
C ILE A 45 -3.06 -3.67 -14.31
N THR A 46 -3.84 -4.13 -15.29
CA THR A 46 -4.87 -5.16 -15.06
C THR A 46 -4.26 -6.46 -14.54
N ALA A 47 -3.17 -6.92 -15.14
CA ALA A 47 -2.47 -8.12 -14.68
C ALA A 47 -1.92 -7.95 -13.24
N GLU A 48 -1.39 -6.78 -12.88
CA GLU A 48 -0.97 -6.47 -11.52
C GLU A 48 -2.15 -6.55 -10.54
N ALA A 49 -3.31 -6.00 -10.90
CA ALA A 49 -4.53 -6.05 -10.11
C ALA A 49 -5.04 -7.49 -9.89
N ASP A 50 -4.97 -8.34 -10.93
CA ASP A 50 -5.35 -9.76 -10.83
C ASP A 50 -4.46 -10.53 -9.85
N VAL A 51 -3.16 -10.23 -9.80
CA VAL A 51 -2.24 -10.83 -8.82
C VAL A 51 -2.56 -10.35 -7.41
N VAL A 52 -2.87 -9.05 -7.22
CA VAL A 52 -3.35 -8.53 -5.92
C VAL A 52 -4.62 -9.27 -5.48
N ALA A 53 -5.59 -9.45 -6.38
CA ALA A 53 -6.82 -10.18 -6.10
C ALA A 53 -6.55 -11.66 -5.74
N ALA A 54 -5.53 -12.27 -6.34
CA ALA A 54 -5.09 -13.62 -6.00
C ALA A 54 -4.47 -13.70 -4.60
N VAL A 55 -3.61 -12.74 -4.22
CA VAL A 55 -3.02 -12.68 -2.88
C VAL A 55 -4.08 -12.47 -1.81
N LEU A 56 -5.08 -11.61 -2.06
CA LEU A 56 -6.18 -11.35 -1.12
C LEU A 56 -7.15 -12.52 -0.90
N ARG A 57 -7.00 -13.60 -1.66
CA ARG A 57 -7.72 -14.88 -1.46
C ARG A 57 -6.95 -15.86 -0.56
N ASP A 58 -5.76 -15.50 -0.06
CA ASP A 58 -5.04 -16.32 0.92
C ASP A 58 -5.91 -16.52 2.18
N PRO A 59 -5.95 -17.73 2.77
CA PRO A 59 -6.73 -18.00 3.97
C PRO A 59 -6.28 -17.20 5.20
N ASP A 60 -5.07 -16.65 5.21
CA ASP A 60 -4.60 -15.73 6.24
C ASP A 60 -4.81 -14.26 5.80
N PRO A 61 -5.91 -13.60 6.22
CA PRO A 61 -6.22 -12.26 5.76
C PRO A 61 -5.22 -11.22 6.25
N ILE A 62 -4.61 -11.41 7.43
CA ILE A 62 -3.66 -10.45 7.98
C ILE A 62 -2.36 -10.49 7.18
N MET A 63 -1.88 -11.69 6.85
CA MET A 63 -0.71 -11.86 5.98
C MET A 63 -0.97 -11.30 4.58
N ALA A 64 -2.12 -11.62 3.99
CA ALA A 64 -2.49 -11.17 2.66
C ALA A 64 -2.53 -9.64 2.57
N GLU A 65 -3.25 -8.99 3.49
CA GLU A 65 -3.35 -7.53 3.54
C GLU A 65 -1.98 -6.88 3.79
N SER A 66 -1.14 -7.47 4.65
CA SER A 66 0.22 -6.97 4.92
C SER A 66 1.12 -7.05 3.68
N ALA A 67 1.03 -8.15 2.91
CA ALA A 67 1.78 -8.32 1.67
C ALA A 67 1.33 -7.30 0.61
N VAL A 68 0.02 -7.12 0.46
CA VAL A 68 -0.55 -6.13 -0.46
C VAL A 68 -0.18 -4.71 -0.06
N VAL A 69 -0.28 -4.32 1.21
CA VAL A 69 0.14 -2.99 1.67
C VAL A 69 1.64 -2.75 1.44
N THR A 70 2.48 -3.76 1.69
CA THR A 70 3.92 -3.67 1.40
C THR A 70 4.17 -3.45 -0.08
N HIS A 71 3.41 -4.12 -0.95
CA HIS A 71 3.46 -3.91 -2.40
C HIS A 71 3.00 -2.51 -2.78
N LEU A 72 1.85 -2.05 -2.29
CA LEU A 72 1.33 -0.70 -2.51
C LEU A 72 2.37 0.37 -2.12
N ASP A 73 2.97 0.25 -0.94
CA ASP A 73 3.98 1.20 -0.46
C ASP A 73 5.19 1.28 -1.39
N ARG A 74 5.69 0.13 -1.87
CA ARG A 74 6.82 0.07 -2.80
C ARG A 74 6.45 0.60 -4.19
N ARG A 75 5.27 0.25 -4.68
CA ARG A 75 4.82 0.57 -6.03
C ARG A 75 4.45 2.04 -6.16
N ALA A 76 3.67 2.57 -5.22
CA ALA A 76 3.29 3.97 -5.15
C ALA A 76 4.54 4.86 -5.13
N THR A 77 5.53 4.57 -4.26
CA THR A 77 6.79 5.33 -4.19
C THR A 77 7.50 5.47 -5.54
N ARG A 78 7.46 4.43 -6.39
CA ARG A 78 8.07 4.46 -7.72
C ARG A 78 7.23 5.20 -8.76
N LEU A 79 5.91 5.25 -8.57
CA LEU A 79 4.96 5.83 -9.52
C LEU A 79 4.53 7.25 -9.16
N LEU A 80 4.94 7.82 -8.01
CA LEU A 80 4.47 9.14 -7.55
C LEU A 80 4.56 10.22 -8.64
N ASP A 81 5.67 10.24 -9.38
CA ASP A 81 5.90 11.21 -10.44
C ASP A 81 5.42 10.75 -11.83
N ASP A 82 5.02 9.49 -11.95
CA ASP A 82 4.59 8.83 -13.19
C ASP A 82 3.12 9.15 -13.52
N ALA A 83 2.84 9.32 -14.81
CA ALA A 83 1.50 9.52 -15.34
C ALA A 83 0.63 8.25 -15.25
N ALA A 84 1.23 7.08 -15.05
CA ALA A 84 0.53 5.81 -14.87
C ALA A 84 -0.10 5.65 -13.47
N PHE A 85 0.28 6.48 -12.49
CA PHE A 85 -0.23 6.36 -11.12
C PHE A 85 -1.77 6.36 -11.02
N PRO A 86 -2.51 7.30 -11.65
CA PRO A 86 -3.96 7.34 -11.50
C PRO A 86 -4.63 6.06 -12.02
N ALA A 87 -4.27 5.61 -13.23
CA ALA A 87 -4.81 4.38 -13.80
C ALA A 87 -4.47 3.14 -12.95
N TRP A 88 -3.27 3.10 -12.36
CA TRP A 88 -2.87 2.04 -11.44
C TRP A 88 -3.69 2.09 -10.14
N ALA A 89 -3.87 3.27 -9.56
CA ALA A 89 -4.63 3.45 -8.33
C ALA A 89 -6.11 3.07 -8.52
N ASP A 90 -6.72 3.47 -9.63
CA ASP A 90 -8.11 3.13 -9.95
C ASP A 90 -8.30 1.62 -10.09
N ALA A 91 -7.41 0.95 -10.82
CA ALA A 91 -7.47 -0.50 -10.99
C ALA A 91 -7.34 -1.24 -9.66
N LEU A 92 -6.39 -0.83 -8.80
CA LEU A 92 -6.22 -1.46 -7.50
C LEU A 92 -7.37 -1.13 -6.53
N ALA A 93 -7.96 0.06 -6.60
CA ALA A 93 -9.08 0.46 -5.75
C ALA A 93 -10.26 -0.51 -5.88
N LEU A 94 -10.54 -0.99 -7.09
CA LEU A 94 -11.59 -1.99 -7.35
C LEU A 94 -11.32 -3.31 -6.63
N VAL A 95 -10.06 -3.75 -6.61
CA VAL A 95 -9.67 -5.05 -6.02
C VAL A 95 -9.59 -4.99 -4.50
N VAL A 96 -9.17 -3.85 -3.94
CA VAL A 96 -8.98 -3.70 -2.50
C VAL A 96 -10.20 -3.16 -1.78
N ALA A 97 -11.30 -2.85 -2.48
CA ALA A 97 -12.46 -2.13 -1.92
C ALA A 97 -12.99 -2.73 -0.60
N ASP A 98 -13.09 -4.06 -0.52
CA ASP A 98 -13.62 -4.77 0.65
C ASP A 98 -12.57 -5.00 1.75
N ARG A 99 -11.34 -4.51 1.57
CA ARG A 99 -10.21 -4.67 2.49
C ARG A 99 -9.83 -3.33 3.08
N ALA A 100 -10.35 -3.05 4.27
CA ALA A 100 -10.27 -1.73 4.90
C ALA A 100 -8.83 -1.19 5.01
N PHE A 101 -7.84 -2.04 5.33
CA PHE A 101 -6.47 -1.59 5.51
C PHE A 101 -5.76 -1.28 4.17
N PRO A 102 -5.71 -2.20 3.17
CA PRO A 102 -5.20 -1.89 1.83
C PRO A 102 -5.93 -0.72 1.15
N ALA A 103 -7.27 -0.66 1.23
CA ALA A 103 -8.05 0.43 0.64
C ALA A 103 -7.70 1.79 1.25
N ARG A 104 -7.58 1.86 2.58
CA ARG A 104 -7.13 3.08 3.26
C ARG A 104 -5.72 3.46 2.81
N ARG A 105 -4.79 2.50 2.74
CA ARG A 105 -3.41 2.80 2.35
C ARG A 105 -3.31 3.33 0.92
N LEU A 106 -4.10 2.79 -0.01
CA LEU A 106 -4.15 3.28 -1.39
C LEU A 106 -4.69 4.72 -1.48
N ARG A 107 -5.76 5.03 -0.72
CA ARG A 107 -6.27 6.41 -0.61
C ARG A 107 -5.23 7.37 -0.03
N GLU A 108 -4.53 6.94 1.02
CA GLU A 108 -3.45 7.75 1.62
C GLU A 108 -2.32 8.03 0.62
N TRP A 109 -1.92 7.05 -0.20
CA TRP A 109 -0.93 7.30 -1.26
C TRP A 109 -1.42 8.26 -2.33
N THR A 110 -2.71 8.19 -2.69
CA THR A 110 -3.32 9.12 -3.64
C THR A 110 -3.32 10.55 -3.09
N LEU A 111 -3.67 10.72 -1.81
CA LEU A 111 -3.59 11.99 -1.10
C LEU A 111 -2.15 12.53 -1.03
N LEU A 112 -1.18 11.67 -0.69
CA LEU A 112 0.23 12.04 -0.62
C LEU A 112 0.77 12.50 -1.97
N ARG A 113 0.34 11.86 -3.06
CA ARG A 113 0.69 12.29 -4.42
C ARG A 113 0.10 13.67 -4.73
N ALA A 114 -1.18 13.88 -4.45
CA ALA A 114 -1.82 15.18 -4.70
C ALA A 114 -1.09 16.32 -3.95
N ILE A 115 -0.78 16.12 -2.67
CA ILE A 115 0.01 17.07 -1.86
C ILE A 115 1.39 17.33 -2.49
N GLY A 116 2.12 16.27 -2.84
CA GLY A 116 3.46 16.37 -3.39
C GLY A 116 3.51 17.07 -4.76
N ARG A 117 2.44 16.95 -5.55
CA ARG A 117 2.33 17.61 -6.86
C ARG A 117 1.67 18.99 -6.83
N GLY A 118 1.22 19.45 -5.67
CA GLY A 118 0.45 20.69 -5.54
C GLY A 118 -0.92 20.63 -6.25
N GLU A 119 -1.43 19.43 -6.48
CA GLU A 119 -2.80 19.21 -6.97
C GLU A 119 -3.79 19.49 -5.82
N PRO A 120 -5.09 19.73 -6.08
CA PRO A 120 -6.08 19.92 -5.02
C PRO A 120 -6.16 18.69 -4.08
N TRP A 121 -6.17 18.94 -2.77
CA TRP A 121 -6.29 17.91 -1.74
C TRP A 121 -7.15 18.41 -0.58
N SER A 122 -7.72 17.48 0.20
CA SER A 122 -8.60 17.84 1.33
C SER A 122 -7.83 17.93 2.65
N ALA A 123 -7.97 19.07 3.32
CA ALA A 123 -7.45 19.27 4.68
C ALA A 123 -8.08 18.31 5.70
N GLU A 124 -9.37 18.03 5.55
CA GLU A 124 -10.10 17.08 6.39
C GLU A 124 -9.54 15.67 6.20
N GLU A 125 -9.34 15.24 4.95
CA GLU A 125 -8.76 13.91 4.66
C GLU A 125 -7.36 13.77 5.24
N LEU A 126 -6.49 14.79 5.12
CA LEU A 126 -5.15 14.73 5.68
C LEU A 126 -5.15 14.69 7.22
N THR A 127 -6.02 15.44 7.87
CA THR A 127 -6.09 15.46 9.35
C THR A 127 -6.76 14.21 9.93
N ALA A 128 -7.64 13.56 9.17
CA ALA A 128 -8.23 12.26 9.52
C ALA A 128 -7.33 11.06 9.18
N ALA A 129 -6.37 11.21 8.26
CA ALA A 129 -5.48 10.14 7.80
C ALA A 129 -4.64 9.51 8.92
N SER A 130 -4.08 8.32 8.66
CA SER A 130 -3.27 7.62 9.66
C SER A 130 -2.01 8.39 10.07
N ASP A 131 -1.48 8.07 11.25
CA ASP A 131 -0.21 8.60 11.74
C ASP A 131 0.97 8.33 10.80
N TRP A 132 0.89 7.26 10.01
CA TRP A 132 1.86 6.99 8.95
C TRP A 132 1.73 8.03 7.83
N CYS A 133 0.52 8.22 7.28
CA CYS A 133 0.27 9.16 6.18
C CYS A 133 0.67 10.59 6.58
N GLN A 134 0.22 11.06 7.74
CA GLN A 134 0.56 12.40 8.22
C GLN A 134 2.06 12.60 8.41
N ARG A 135 2.78 11.57 8.85
CA ARG A 135 4.24 11.62 8.98
C ARG A 135 4.94 11.66 7.63
N THR A 136 4.43 10.91 6.65
CA THR A 136 4.93 10.91 5.27
C THR A 136 4.69 12.28 4.61
N ALA A 137 3.51 12.87 4.80
CA ALA A 137 3.16 14.21 4.32
C ALA A 137 4.00 15.31 4.98
N ALA A 138 4.39 15.16 6.25
CA ALA A 138 5.37 16.04 6.91
C ALA A 138 6.84 15.72 6.54
N GLY A 139 7.06 14.82 5.58
CA GLY A 139 8.35 14.29 5.17
C GLY A 139 8.95 15.00 3.94
N PRO A 140 9.56 14.26 3.01
CA PRO A 140 10.07 14.80 1.74
C PRO A 140 8.99 15.30 0.78
N LEU A 141 7.76 14.77 0.88
CA LEU A 141 6.62 15.12 0.01
C LEU A 141 5.86 16.38 0.48
N ALA A 142 6.46 17.18 1.35
CA ALA A 142 5.76 18.18 2.12
C ALA A 142 5.58 19.49 1.35
N SER A 143 4.33 19.89 1.12
CA SER A 143 4.00 21.27 0.71
C SER A 143 3.97 22.19 1.93
N TYR A 144 4.22 23.49 1.73
CA TYR A 144 4.16 24.48 2.83
C TYR A 144 2.78 24.52 3.49
N GLU A 145 1.72 24.41 2.69
CA GLU A 145 0.34 24.34 3.15
C GLU A 145 0.09 23.10 4.03
N ALA A 146 0.50 21.92 3.56
CA ALA A 146 0.35 20.69 4.33
C ALA A 146 1.16 20.73 5.64
N LEU A 147 2.37 21.31 5.63
CA LEU A 147 3.17 21.49 6.84
C LEU A 147 2.49 22.43 7.84
N THR A 148 1.91 23.53 7.36
CA THR A 148 1.19 24.50 8.19
C THR A 148 -0.01 23.85 8.86
N LEU A 149 -0.82 23.12 8.08
CA LEU A 149 -1.97 22.38 8.61
C LEU A 149 -1.54 21.32 9.63
N LEU A 150 -0.52 20.51 9.30
CA LEU A 150 -0.06 19.44 10.19
C LEU A 150 0.62 19.97 11.45
N ALA A 151 1.25 21.14 11.43
CA ALA A 151 1.82 21.75 12.63
C ALA A 151 0.73 22.11 13.67
N GLY A 152 -0.45 22.53 13.21
CA GLY A 152 -1.59 22.86 14.07
C GLY A 152 -2.43 21.64 14.46
N SER A 153 -2.73 20.77 13.51
CA SER A 153 -3.87 19.84 13.59
C SER A 153 -3.53 18.37 13.40
N ALA A 154 -2.24 18.00 13.27
CA ALA A 154 -1.89 16.59 13.15
C ALA A 154 -2.25 15.79 14.41
N ARG A 155 -2.62 14.53 14.21
CA ARG A 155 -3.14 13.62 15.25
C ARG A 155 -2.17 13.41 16.41
N THR A 156 -0.87 13.39 16.11
CA THR A 156 0.16 13.17 17.12
C THR A 156 1.03 14.40 17.33
N ARG A 157 1.44 14.62 18.57
CA ARG A 157 2.42 15.66 18.93
C ARG A 157 3.71 15.54 18.14
N ARG A 158 4.14 14.30 17.85
CA ARG A 158 5.36 14.03 17.08
C ARG A 158 5.26 14.61 15.66
N VAL A 159 4.13 14.40 14.97
CA VAL A 159 3.93 14.94 13.62
C VAL A 159 3.83 16.47 13.66
N ARG A 160 3.05 17.03 14.60
CA ARG A 160 2.95 18.49 14.78
C ARG A 160 4.32 19.16 14.94
N ASN A 161 5.15 18.62 15.82
CA ASN A 161 6.49 19.15 16.08
C ASN A 161 7.42 19.02 14.86
N ALA A 162 7.35 17.89 14.14
CA ALA A 162 8.15 17.66 12.95
C ALA A 162 7.80 18.64 11.82
N ALA A 163 6.49 18.90 11.63
CA ALA A 163 6.01 19.87 10.65
C ALA A 163 6.43 21.31 11.02
N ALA A 164 6.23 21.72 12.27
CA ALA A 164 6.67 23.03 12.76
C ALA A 164 8.19 23.25 12.62
N GLN A 165 9.00 22.23 12.89
CA GLN A 165 10.45 22.31 12.72
C GLN A 165 10.86 22.47 11.25
N ARG A 166 10.12 21.86 10.32
CA ARG A 166 10.38 22.02 8.88
C ARG A 166 10.03 23.41 8.39
N LEU A 167 8.89 23.97 8.81
CA LEU A 167 8.51 25.35 8.48
C LEU A 167 9.60 26.33 8.91
N ARG A 168 10.09 26.21 10.15
CA ARG A 168 11.18 27.06 10.67
C ARG A 168 12.47 26.98 9.85
N ARG A 169 12.80 25.80 9.32
CA ARG A 169 14.00 25.61 8.46
C ARG A 169 13.82 26.17 7.05
N HIS A 170 12.59 26.33 6.58
CA HIS A 170 12.31 26.89 5.27
C HIS A 170 12.29 28.44 5.30
N THR A 171 12.04 29.03 6.47
CA THR A 171 11.97 30.49 6.66
C THR A 171 13.29 31.12 7.13
N ALA A 172 14.27 30.31 7.51
CA ALA A 172 15.59 30.73 7.97
C ALA A 172 16.61 30.64 6.83
#